data_AF-A0A511XRA2-F1
#
_entry.id   AF-A0A511XRA2-F1
#
_cell.length_a   1.000
_cell.length_b   1.000
_cell.length_c   1.000
_cell.angle_alpha   90.00
_cell.angle_beta   90.00
_cell.angle_gamma   90.00
#
_symmetry.space_group_name_H-M   'P 1'
#
loop_
_entity.id
_entity.type
_entity.pdbx_description
1 polymer ?
#
loop_
_entity_poly.entity_id
_entity_poly.type
_entity_poly.pdbx_seq_one_letter_code
_entity_poly.pdbx_strand_id
1 'polypeptide(L)'
;MGRGDLTDAEWAVIGPLLPAGRGRWARPAGDNRRFLNGMLHVLRVGCPWQDMHERYGKWNSVYVRFRRWSEQGVWDDLLQTLVDLGLSDNWQH
;
A
#
# COMPACT_ATOMS: atom_id res chain seq x y z
N MET A 1 -9.70 -10.90 2.88
CA MET A 1 -8.96 -10.30 1.75
C MET A 1 -9.94 -10.01 0.64
N GLY A 2 -9.95 -8.80 0.09
CA GLY A 2 -10.65 -8.58 -1.17
C GLY A 2 -9.71 -8.76 -2.36
N ARG A 3 -10.26 -8.86 -3.57
CA ARG A 3 -9.46 -9.05 -4.80
C ARG A 3 -8.36 -7.98 -4.88
N GLY A 4 -7.12 -8.41 -5.13
CA GLY A 4 -5.90 -7.59 -5.28
C GLY A 4 -5.43 -6.87 -4.02
N ASP A 5 -5.77 -7.40 -2.85
CA ASP A 5 -5.00 -7.13 -1.63
C ASP A 5 -3.73 -8.01 -1.64
N LEU A 6 -2.64 -7.52 -1.03
CA LEU A 6 -1.41 -8.29 -0.87
C LEU A 6 -1.67 -9.58 -0.08
N THR A 7 -1.16 -10.69 -0.58
CA THR A 7 -1.06 -11.97 0.11
C THR A 7 -0.07 -11.89 1.28
N ASP A 8 -0.11 -12.90 2.17
CA ASP A 8 0.84 -12.95 3.29
C ASP A 8 2.28 -13.12 2.81
N ALA A 9 2.50 -13.84 1.70
CA ALA A 9 3.80 -14.05 1.10
C ALA A 9 4.38 -12.74 0.52
N GLU A 10 3.60 -12.00 -0.27
CA GLU A 10 4.02 -10.69 -0.78
C GLU A 10 4.28 -9.72 0.38
N TRP A 11 3.38 -9.70 1.38
CA TRP A 11 3.56 -8.85 2.56
C TRP A 11 4.81 -9.18 3.36
N ALA A 12 5.23 -10.44 3.45
CA ALA A 12 6.46 -10.83 4.13
C ALA A 12 7.72 -10.23 3.47
N VAL A 13 7.67 -9.99 2.15
CA VAL A 13 8.76 -9.34 1.40
C VAL A 13 8.69 -7.82 1.52
N ILE A 14 7.50 -7.25 1.40
CA ILE A 14 7.29 -5.79 1.33
C ILE A 14 7.32 -5.14 2.72
N GLY A 15 6.72 -5.79 3.71
CA GLY A 15 6.56 -5.25 5.06
C GLY A 15 7.87 -4.74 5.69
N PRO A 16 9.01 -5.45 5.54
CA PRO A 16 10.32 -4.99 6.00
C PRO A 16 10.89 -3.76 5.29
N LEU A 17 10.48 -3.47 4.05
CA LEU A 17 10.94 -2.30 3.27
C LEU A 17 10.29 -1.00 3.76
N LEU A 18 9.15 -1.13 4.44
CA LEU A 18 8.50 0.02 5.02
C LEU A 18 9.34 0.58 6.17
N PRO A 19 9.46 1.92 6.28
CA PRO A 19 10.28 2.55 7.30
C PRO A 19 9.89 2.01 8.67
N ALA A 20 10.85 1.36 9.34
CA ALA A 20 10.69 0.83 10.68
C ALA A 20 10.26 1.97 11.59
N GLY A 21 9.09 1.82 12.21
CA GLY A 21 8.43 2.88 12.93
C GLY A 21 9.20 3.39 14.15
N ARG A 22 10.18 4.28 13.96
CA ARG A 22 10.76 5.08 15.04
C ARG A 22 10.19 6.48 14.99
N GLY A 23 9.14 6.68 15.79
CA GLY A 23 8.54 7.99 16.05
C GLY A 23 7.05 7.90 16.38
N ARG A 24 6.51 8.97 16.98
CA ARG A 24 5.10 9.15 17.42
C ARG A 24 4.05 8.85 16.33
N TRP A 25 4.47 8.72 15.08
CA TRP A 25 3.62 8.67 13.87
C TRP A 25 3.62 7.35 13.13
N ALA A 26 4.43 6.38 13.55
CA ALA A 26 4.40 5.03 13.02
C ALA A 26 3.47 4.17 13.87
N ARG A 27 2.18 4.16 13.50
CA ARG A 27 1.26 3.13 14.01
C ARG A 27 1.86 1.75 13.68
N PRO A 28 1.74 0.75 14.57
CA PRO A 28 2.30 -0.59 14.37
C PRO A 28 1.97 -1.17 12.98
N ALA A 29 2.84 -2.07 12.50
CA ALA A 29 2.77 -2.73 11.20
C ALA A 29 1.38 -3.27 10.79
N GLY A 30 0.49 -3.54 11.75
CA GLY A 30 -0.89 -3.95 11.51
C GLY A 30 -1.71 -3.02 10.62
N ASP A 31 -1.45 -1.71 10.65
CA ASP A 31 -2.16 -0.74 9.80
C ASP A 31 -1.49 -0.52 8.44
N ASN A 32 -0.17 -0.75 8.33
CA ASN A 32 0.58 -0.44 7.12
C ASN A 32 0.09 -1.26 5.92
N ARG A 33 -0.14 -2.56 6.11
CA ARG A 33 -0.68 -3.44 5.05
C ARG A 33 -2.03 -2.97 4.56
N ARG A 34 -2.91 -2.57 5.48
CA ARG A 34 -4.24 -2.05 5.15
C ARG A 34 -4.14 -0.77 4.32
N PHE A 35 -3.28 0.16 4.72
CA PHE A 35 -3.07 1.40 3.97
C PHE A 35 -2.47 1.13 2.59
N LEU A 36 -1.47 0.25 2.50
CA LEU A 36 -0.85 -0.11 1.23
C LEU A 36 -1.86 -0.77 0.29
N ASN A 37 -2.69 -1.69 0.79
CA ASN A 37 -3.77 -2.26 -0.01
C ASN A 37 -4.78 -1.21 -0.50
N GLY A 38 -5.07 -0.18 0.29
CA GLY A 38 -5.90 0.96 -0.11
C GLY A 38 -5.28 1.78 -1.24
N MET A 39 -3.97 2.06 -1.16
CA MET A 39 -3.23 2.74 -2.24
C MET A 39 -3.23 1.90 -3.52
N LEU A 40 -2.94 0.61 -3.42
CA LEU A 40 -2.94 -0.32 -4.54
C LEU A 40 -4.32 -0.47 -5.17
N HIS A 41 -5.39 -0.43 -4.38
CA HIS A 41 -6.75 -0.42 -4.89
C HIS A 41 -7.02 0.82 -5.75
N VAL A 42 -6.70 2.01 -5.25
CA VAL A 42 -6.88 3.27 -5.99
C VAL A 42 -6.10 3.25 -7.31
N LEU A 43 -4.86 2.77 -7.30
CA LEU A 43 -4.02 2.69 -8.50
C LEU A 43 -4.52 1.66 -9.50
N ARG A 44 -4.97 0.50 -9.03
CA ARG A 44 -5.48 -0.58 -9.88
C ARG A 44 -6.83 -0.26 -10.50
N VAL A 45 -7.73 0.37 -9.75
CA VAL A 45 -9.08 0.70 -10.22
C VAL A 45 -9.09 2.04 -10.97
N GLY A 46 -8.11 2.91 -10.74
CA GLY A 46 -8.07 4.25 -11.31
C GLY A 46 -9.17 5.17 -10.76
N CYS A 47 -9.63 4.92 -9.52
CA CYS A 47 -10.71 5.69 -8.92
C CYS A 47 -10.19 6.90 -8.12
N PRO A 48 -11.02 7.93 -7.88
CA PRO A 48 -10.73 8.93 -6.87
C PRO A 48 -10.49 8.29 -5.50
N TRP A 49 -9.61 8.89 -4.69
CA TRP A 49 -9.36 8.42 -3.32
C TRP A 49 -10.63 8.34 -2.47
N GLN A 50 -11.58 9.25 -2.70
CA GLN A 50 -12.87 9.30 -1.99
C GLN A 50 -13.76 8.08 -2.27
N ASP A 51 -13.57 7.44 -3.43
CA ASP A 51 -14.33 6.26 -3.87
C ASP A 51 -13.64 4.95 -3.48
N MET A 52 -12.48 5.02 -2.84
CA MET A 52 -11.78 3.86 -2.31
C MET A 52 -12.66 3.11 -1.30
N HIS A 53 -12.65 1.76 -1.36
CA HIS A 53 -13.41 0.94 -0.41
C HIS A 53 -13.07 1.27 1.05
N GLU A 54 -14.11 1.47 1.87
CA GLU A 54 -14.01 1.81 3.29
C GLU A 54 -13.22 0.79 4.13
N ARG A 55 -13.08 -0.46 3.64
CA ARG A 55 -12.31 -1.53 4.29
C ARG A 55 -10.84 -1.16 4.52
N TYR A 56 -10.30 -0.22 3.72
CA TYR A 56 -8.94 0.27 3.84
C TYR A 56 -8.78 1.43 4.83
N GLY A 57 -9.90 1.87 5.42
CA GLY A 57 -9.95 3.02 6.32
C GLY A 57 -10.35 4.31 5.61
N LYS A 58 -10.24 5.44 6.32
CA LYS A 58 -10.62 6.75 5.79
C LYS A 58 -9.68 7.15 4.66
N TRP A 59 -10.24 7.51 3.49
CA TRP A 59 -9.47 7.90 2.30
C TRP A 59 -8.42 8.97 2.59
N ASN A 60 -8.73 9.97 3.42
CA ASN A 60 -7.80 11.05 3.75
C ASN A 60 -6.57 10.52 4.51
N SER A 61 -6.75 9.53 5.38
CA SER A 61 -5.64 8.88 6.09
C SER A 61 -4.75 8.07 5.16
N VAL A 62 -5.34 7.41 4.15
CA VAL A 62 -4.59 6.68 3.12
C VAL A 62 -3.80 7.67 2.24
N TYR A 63 -4.45 8.73 1.77
CA TYR A 63 -3.84 9.75 0.93
C TYR A 63 -2.67 10.48 1.62
N VAL A 64 -2.85 10.92 2.87
CA VAL A 64 -1.78 11.59 3.64
C VAL A 64 -0.58 10.67 3.81
N ARG A 65 -0.81 9.37 3.98
CA ARG A 65 0.28 8.40 4.10
C ARG A 65 0.97 8.17 2.75
N PHE A 66 0.20 8.02 1.68
CA PHE A 66 0.72 7.92 0.31
C PHE A 66 1.65 9.10 0.02
N ARG A 67 1.16 10.33 0.22
CA ARG A 67 1.94 11.56 -0.01
C ARG A 67 3.26 11.55 0.76
N ARG A 68 3.23 11.18 2.05
CA ARG A 68 4.44 11.10 2.89
C ARG A 68 5.44 10.05 2.39
N TRP A 69 4.97 8.88 1.96
CA TRP A 69 5.84 7.84 1.42
C TRP A 69 6.43 8.23 0.06
N SER A 70 5.66 8.93 -0.77
CA SER A 70 6.17 9.50 -2.03
C SER A 70 7.22 10.58 -1.77
N GLU A 71 6.98 11.51 -0.83
CA GLU A 71 7.95 12.54 -0.45
C GLU A 71 9.24 11.97 0.15
N GLN A 72 9.19 10.76 0.72
CA GLN A 72 10.34 10.07 1.31
C GLN A 72 11.04 9.11 0.34
N GLY A 73 10.57 8.97 -0.90
CA GLY A 73 11.08 7.99 -1.88
C GLY A 73 10.71 6.53 -1.60
N VAL A 74 10.13 6.24 -0.43
CA VAL A 74 9.67 4.89 -0.01
C VAL A 74 8.67 4.32 -1.01
N TRP A 75 7.80 5.17 -1.56
CA TRP A 75 6.78 4.74 -2.50
C TRP A 75 7.36 4.16 -3.81
N ASP A 76 8.44 4.74 -4.30
CA ASP A 76 9.08 4.30 -5.55
C ASP A 76 9.78 2.95 -5.35
N ASP A 77 10.50 2.78 -4.23
CA ASP A 77 11.14 1.51 -3.87
C ASP A 77 10.11 0.38 -3.67
N LEU A 78 8.97 0.71 -3.05
CA LEU A 78 7.86 -0.24 -2.90
C LEU A 78 7.29 -0.66 -4.25
N LEU A 79 7.00 0.29 -5.14
CA LEU A 79 6.46 -0.03 -6.46
C LEU A 79 7.43 -0.88 -7.29
N GLN A 80 8.72 -0.57 -7.26
CA GLN A 80 9.72 -1.37 -7.96
C GLN A 80 9.76 -2.81 -7.42
N THR A 81 9.81 -2.97 -6.09
CA THR A 81 9.78 -4.29 -5.46
C THR A 81 8.51 -5.07 -5.83
N LEU A 82 7.37 -4.39 -5.85
CA LEU A 82 6.09 -4.99 -6.24
C LEU A 82 6.15 -5.48 -7.70
N VAL A 83 6.66 -4.67 -8.62
CA VAL A 83 6.87 -5.05 -10.03
C VAL A 83 7.80 -6.27 -10.13
N ASP A 84 8.90 -6.29 -9.39
CA ASP A 84 9.87 -7.40 -9.38
C ASP A 84 9.26 -8.70 -8.81
N LEU A 85 8.32 -8.59 -7.87
CA LEU A 85 7.55 -9.71 -7.33
C LEU A 85 6.47 -10.23 -8.30
N GLY A 86 6.37 -9.63 -9.49
CA GLY A 86 5.42 -10.05 -10.52
C GLY A 86 4.02 -9.55 -10.25
N LEU A 87 3.84 -8.41 -9.56
CA LEU A 87 2.51 -7.81 -9.48
C LEU A 87 1.92 -7.66 -10.87
N SER A 88 2.76 -7.35 -11.89
CA SER A 88 2.45 -7.25 -13.33
C SER A 88 1.75 -8.47 -13.94
N ASP A 89 1.85 -9.66 -13.34
CA ASP A 89 1.24 -10.89 -13.87
C ASP A 89 -0.28 -10.95 -13.58
N ASN A 90 -0.74 -10.27 -12.52
CA ASN A 90 -2.15 -10.27 -12.10
C ASN A 90 -3.00 -9.13 -12.72
N TRP A 91 -2.57 -8.52 -13.83
CA TRP A 91 -3.20 -7.32 -14.44
C TRP A 91 -4.17 -7.64 -15.60
N GLN A 92 -4.43 -8.91 -15.91
CA GLN A 92 -5.29 -9.30 -17.05
C GLN A 92 -6.32 -10.43 -16.81
N HIS A 93 -6.78 -10.69 -15.59
CA HIS A 93 -7.85 -11.70 -15.37
C HIS A 93 -9.09 -11.15 -14.67
#